data_AF-A0A0A0B7E9-F1
#
_entry.id   AF-A0A0A0B7E9-F1
#
_cell.length_a   1.000
_cell.length_b   1.000
_cell.length_c   1.000
_cell.angle_alpha   90.00
_cell.angle_beta   90.00
_cell.angle_gamma   90.00
#
_symmetry.space_group_name_H-M   'P 1'
#
loop_
_entity.id
_entity.type
_entity.pdbx_description
1 polymer ?
#
loop_
_entity_poly.entity_id
_entity_poly.type
_entity_poly.pdbx_seq_one_letter_code
_entity_poly.pdbx_strand_id
1 'polypeptide(L)'
;MPTELVLLSDVEPTSEVMVRAASVDHPLGSFLEYRDGQIRQFVDADGNALLQIYRTRPVSVPREAAAAVQDPPQSFALWTDLAVPYGAPETARALADSIAEAVGGVVRERA
;
A
#
# COMPACT_ATOMS: atom_id res chain seq x y z
N MET A 1 9.77 -9.62 12.07
CA MET A 1 8.47 -10.06 11.52
C MET A 1 8.21 -9.27 10.25
N PRO A 2 7.42 -9.74 9.29
CA PRO A 2 7.02 -8.92 8.16
C PRO A 2 6.21 -7.74 8.71
N THR A 3 6.58 -6.51 8.34
CA THR A 3 5.81 -5.34 8.75
C THR A 3 4.53 -5.32 7.91
N GLU A 4 3.39 -5.47 8.58
CA GLU A 4 2.08 -5.31 7.95
C GLU A 4 1.67 -3.84 8.01
N LEU A 5 1.60 -3.23 6.85
CA LEU A 5 1.19 -1.85 6.67
C LEU A 5 -0.25 -1.82 6.14
N VAL A 6 -0.93 -0.72 6.40
CA VAL A 6 -2.29 -0.47 5.92
C VAL A 6 -2.33 0.91 5.31
N LEU A 7 -2.80 1.02 4.07
CA LEU A 7 -3.17 2.28 3.46
C LEU A 7 -4.65 2.57 3.72
N LEU A 8 -4.91 3.69 4.37
CA LEU A 8 -6.24 4.24 4.65
C LEU A 8 -6.47 5.47 3.76
N SER A 9 -7.55 5.47 2.97
CA SER A 9 -7.86 6.55 2.04
C SER A 9 -9.36 6.68 1.80
N ASP A 10 -9.78 7.79 1.20
CA ASP A 10 -11.14 7.96 0.65
C ASP A 10 -11.19 7.69 -0.87
N VAL A 11 -10.03 7.67 -1.53
CA VAL A 11 -9.87 7.41 -2.96
C VAL A 11 -9.14 6.08 -3.16
N GLU A 12 -9.65 5.24 -4.07
CA GLU A 12 -9.06 3.94 -4.34
C GLU A 12 -7.70 4.09 -5.06
N PRO A 13 -6.63 3.42 -4.58
CA PRO A 13 -5.36 3.36 -5.30
C PRO A 13 -5.48 2.43 -6.52
N THR A 14 -5.82 3.02 -7.67
CA THR A 14 -5.90 2.30 -8.95
C THR A 14 -4.50 1.90 -9.43
N SER A 15 -4.42 0.88 -10.28
CA SER A 15 -3.15 0.42 -10.90
C SER A 15 -2.41 1.57 -11.58
N GLU A 16 -3.12 2.45 -12.29
CA GLU A 16 -2.54 3.64 -12.92
C GLU A 16 -1.88 4.60 -11.91
N VAL A 17 -2.58 4.92 -10.82
CA VAL A 17 -2.05 5.83 -9.78
C VAL A 17 -0.83 5.22 -9.10
N MET A 18 -0.87 3.94 -8.76
CA MET A 18 0.26 3.28 -8.10
C MET A 18 1.47 3.19 -9.02
N VAL A 19 1.29 2.83 -10.29
CA VAL A 19 2.39 2.77 -11.28
C VAL A 19 3.02 4.14 -11.44
N ARG A 20 2.21 5.20 -11.53
CA ARG A 20 2.71 6.57 -11.62
C ARG A 20 3.52 6.96 -10.38
N ALA A 21 3.00 6.69 -9.18
CA ALA A 21 3.70 6.96 -7.93
C ALA A 21 5.04 6.20 -7.84
N ALA A 22 5.04 4.91 -8.17
CA ALA A 22 6.24 4.07 -8.15
C ALA A 22 7.30 4.49 -9.18
N SER A 23 6.88 5.00 -10.36
CA SER A 23 7.79 5.35 -11.45
C SER A 23 8.76 6.48 -11.12
N VAL A 24 8.48 7.29 -10.10
CA VAL A 24 9.36 8.38 -9.64
C VAL A 24 10.63 7.82 -9.01
N ASP A 25 10.48 6.84 -8.11
CA ASP A 25 11.60 6.28 -7.34
C ASP A 25 12.15 4.97 -7.94
N HIS A 26 11.31 4.26 -8.69
CA HIS A 26 11.62 2.96 -9.29
C HIS A 26 11.28 2.95 -10.79
N PRO A 27 11.92 3.80 -11.63
CA PRO A 27 11.60 3.94 -13.06
C PRO A 27 11.88 2.68 -13.89
N LEU A 28 12.73 1.78 -13.39
CA LEU A 28 13.04 0.49 -14.00
C LEU A 28 12.34 -0.69 -13.30
N GLY A 29 11.51 -0.40 -12.30
CA GLY A 29 10.73 -1.40 -11.59
C GLY A 29 9.58 -1.93 -12.46
N SER A 30 9.06 -3.10 -12.08
CA SER A 30 7.90 -3.70 -12.73
C SER A 30 6.71 -3.76 -11.79
N PHE A 31 5.51 -3.60 -12.36
CA PHE A 31 4.23 -3.78 -11.68
C PHE A 31 3.58 -5.07 -12.17
N LEU A 32 3.35 -5.99 -11.25
CA LEU A 32 2.81 -7.32 -11.51
C LEU A 32 1.43 -7.45 -10.87
N GLU A 33 0.48 -8.02 -11.61
CA GLU A 33 -0.87 -8.30 -11.13
C GLU A 33 -1.13 -9.80 -11.15
N TYR A 34 -1.70 -10.31 -10.06
CA TYR A 34 -2.09 -11.71 -9.90
C TYR A 34 -3.56 -11.80 -9.49
N ARG A 35 -4.19 -12.94 -9.82
CA ARG A 35 -5.59 -13.22 -9.47
C ARG A 35 -6.53 -12.07 -9.87
N ASP A 36 -6.45 -11.66 -11.14
CA ASP A 36 -7.26 -10.57 -11.70
C ASP A 36 -7.14 -9.26 -10.91
N GLY A 37 -5.91 -8.89 -10.50
CA GLY A 37 -5.61 -7.64 -9.80
C GLY A 37 -5.89 -7.65 -8.29
N GLN A 38 -6.32 -8.79 -7.72
CA GLN A 38 -6.53 -8.91 -6.26
C GLN A 38 -5.22 -8.83 -5.47
N ILE A 39 -4.12 -9.22 -6.09
CA ILE A 39 -2.78 -9.10 -5.54
C ILE A 39 -1.94 -8.35 -6.57
N ARG A 40 -1.31 -7.28 -6.12
CA ARG A 40 -0.49 -6.40 -6.93
C ARG A 40 0.89 -6.34 -6.28
N GLN A 41 1.94 -6.30 -7.08
CA GLN A 41 3.31 -6.33 -6.55
C GLN A 41 4.22 -5.42 -7.36
N PHE A 42 5.01 -4.62 -6.65
CA PHE A 42 6.15 -3.92 -7.23
C PHE A 42 7.42 -4.73 -7.02
N VAL A 43 8.22 -4.83 -8.08
CA VAL A 43 9.56 -5.41 -8.05
C VAL A 43 10.57 -4.39 -8.60
N ASP A 44 11.80 -4.42 -8.10
CA ASP A 44 12.89 -3.59 -8.61
C ASP A 44 13.45 -4.14 -9.94
N ALA A 45 14.49 -3.47 -10.46
CA ALA A 45 15.16 -3.85 -11.70
C ALA A 45 15.87 -5.22 -11.62
N ASP A 46 16.23 -5.66 -10.42
CA ASP A 46 16.88 -6.96 -10.17
C ASP A 46 15.87 -8.08 -9.89
N GLY A 47 14.57 -7.74 -9.88
CA GLY A 47 13.47 -8.67 -9.61
C GLY A 47 13.18 -8.90 -8.12
N ASN A 48 13.77 -8.11 -7.22
CA ASN A 48 13.45 -8.20 -5.80
C ASN A 48 12.09 -7.55 -5.53
N ALA A 49 11.29 -8.19 -4.67
CA ALA A 49 10.01 -7.64 -4.25
C ALA A 49 10.21 -6.37 -3.41
N LEU A 50 9.51 -5.30 -3.79
CA LEU A 50 9.52 -4.01 -3.08
C LEU A 50 8.31 -3.84 -2.18
N LEU A 51 7.11 -4.09 -2.71
CA LEU A 51 5.86 -3.93 -1.96
C LEU A 51 4.78 -4.81 -2.56
N GLN A 52 4.02 -5.49 -1.71
CA GLN A 52 2.83 -6.23 -2.13
C GLN A 52 1.57 -5.54 -1.61
N ILE A 53 0.59 -5.38 -2.48
CA ILE A 53 -0.62 -4.59 -2.29
C ILE A 53 -1.81 -5.50 -2.54
N TYR A 54 -2.67 -5.65 -1.55
CA TYR A 54 -3.87 -6.46 -1.67
C TYR A 54 -5.05 -5.62 -2.15
N ARG A 55 -6.17 -6.28 -2.44
CA ARG A 55 -7.41 -5.63 -2.87
C ARG A 55 -7.87 -4.57 -1.86
N THR A 56 -8.21 -3.39 -2.37
CA THR A 56 -8.87 -2.30 -1.62
C THR A 56 -10.29 -2.71 -1.24
N ARG A 57 -10.69 -2.43 0.01
CA ARG A 57 -12.01 -2.78 0.55
C ARG A 57 -12.67 -1.59 1.23
N PRO A 58 -14.00 -1.42 1.13
CA PRO A 58 -14.71 -0.41 1.88
C PRO A 58 -14.71 -0.75 3.37
N VAL A 59 -14.58 0.28 4.22
CA VAL A 59 -14.64 0.15 5.67
C VAL A 59 -16.11 0.15 6.11
N SER A 60 -16.59 -0.99 6.61
CA SER A 60 -17.98 -1.13 7.07
C SER A 60 -18.19 -0.63 8.50
N VAL A 61 -17.18 -0.76 9.37
CA VAL A 61 -17.25 -0.38 10.79
C VAL A 61 -16.05 0.51 11.14
N PRO A 62 -16.15 1.84 10.97
CA PRO A 62 -15.00 2.75 11.11
C PRO A 62 -14.29 2.66 12.47
N ARG A 63 -15.03 2.47 13.56
CA ARG A 63 -14.46 2.37 14.91
C ARG A 63 -13.57 1.14 15.08
N GLU A 64 -13.97 0.00 14.53
CA GLU A 64 -13.18 -1.24 14.60
C GLU A 64 -11.94 -1.14 13.71
N ALA A 65 -12.07 -0.55 12.52
CA ALA A 65 -10.95 -0.33 11.62
C ALA A 65 -9.92 0.63 12.25
N ALA A 66 -10.36 1.72 12.88
CA ALA A 66 -9.46 2.66 13.55
C ALA A 66 -8.72 2.01 14.73
N ALA A 67 -9.38 1.11 15.47
CA ALA A 67 -8.76 0.37 16.57
C ALA A 67 -7.74 -0.68 16.11
N ALA A 68 -7.74 -1.07 14.83
CA ALA A 68 -6.85 -2.07 14.26
C ALA A 68 -5.52 -1.49 13.73
N VAL A 69 -5.31 -0.18 13.82
CA VAL A 69 -4.10 0.50 13.38
C VAL A 69 -3.57 1.43 14.46
N GLN A 70 -2.27 1.71 14.39
CA GLN A 70 -1.64 2.73 15.22
C GLN A 70 -1.96 4.12 14.66
N ASP A 71 -2.25 5.10 15.53
CA ASP A 71 -2.51 6.51 15.17
C ASP A 71 -3.47 6.68 13.96
N PRO A 72 -4.72 6.18 14.03
CA PRO A 72 -5.65 6.26 12.91
C PRO A 72 -5.95 7.72 12.50
N PRO A 73 -6.11 8.01 11.19
CA PRO A 73 -6.61 9.31 10.75
C PRO A 73 -8.06 9.53 11.21
N GLN A 74 -8.49 10.78 11.23
CA GLN A 74 -9.83 11.16 11.70
C GLN A 74 -10.95 10.56 10.83
N SER A 75 -10.71 10.38 9.52
CA SER A 75 -11.67 9.79 8.58
C SER A 75 -10.95 8.99 7.49
N PHE A 76 -11.59 7.92 7.04
CA PHE A 76 -11.19 7.09 5.90
C PHE A 76 -12.35 6.16 5.52
N ALA A 77 -12.57 5.95 4.23
CA ALA A 77 -13.62 5.07 3.71
C ALA A 77 -13.10 3.74 3.17
N LEU A 78 -11.81 3.65 2.85
CA LEU A 78 -11.17 2.51 2.21
C LEU A 78 -9.98 1.98 3.02
N TRP A 79 -9.78 0.67 2.91
CA TRP A 79 -8.70 -0.08 3.54
C TRP A 79 -7.96 -0.91 2.49
N THR A 80 -6.64 -0.76 2.44
CA THR A 80 -5.78 -1.56 1.56
C THR A 80 -4.65 -2.16 2.39
N ASP A 81 -4.59 -3.49 2.49
CA ASP A 81 -3.49 -4.17 3.17
C ASP A 81 -2.23 -4.12 2.30
N LEU A 82 -1.10 -3.89 2.94
CA LEU A 82 0.21 -3.80 2.35
C LEU A 82 1.16 -4.74 3.09
N ALA A 83 1.92 -5.55 2.36
CA ALA A 83 2.94 -6.43 2.92
C ALA A 83 4.33 -5.98 2.48
N VAL A 84 5.19 -5.76 3.47
CA VAL A 84 6.60 -5.39 3.29
C VAL A 84 7.43 -6.67 3.15
N PRO A 85 8.10 -6.90 2.01
CA PRO A 85 9.04 -7.99 1.84
C PRO A 85 10.23 -7.90 2.80
N TYR A 86 10.82 -9.04 3.14
CA TYR A 86 12.02 -9.08 3.98
C TYR A 86 13.22 -8.46 3.27
N GLY A 87 14.00 -7.65 4.00
CA GLY A 87 15.30 -7.14 3.54
C GLY A 87 15.32 -5.68 3.06
N ALA A 88 14.17 -5.05 2.83
CA ALA A 88 14.11 -3.64 2.38
C ALA A 88 12.91 -2.86 2.98
N PRO A 89 12.75 -2.80 4.32
CA PRO A 89 11.56 -2.20 4.93
C PRO A 89 11.42 -0.69 4.68
N GLU A 90 12.54 0.05 4.61
CA GLU A 90 12.53 1.49 4.36
C GLU A 90 12.07 1.82 2.94
N THR A 91 12.57 1.08 1.94
CA THR A 91 12.14 1.24 0.54
C THR A 91 10.66 0.90 0.36
N ALA A 92 10.22 -0.20 0.97
CA ALA A 92 8.80 -0.58 0.94
C ALA A 92 7.91 0.48 1.59
N ARG A 93 8.36 1.07 2.71
CA ARG A 93 7.63 2.13 3.40
C ARG A 93 7.57 3.41 2.57
N ALA A 94 8.69 3.83 1.98
CA ALA A 94 8.74 5.01 1.11
C ALA A 94 7.80 4.86 -0.10
N LEU A 95 7.79 3.69 -0.75
CA LEU A 95 6.87 3.41 -1.85
C LEU A 95 5.41 3.42 -1.38
N ALA A 96 5.11 2.83 -0.23
CA ALA A 96 3.76 2.86 0.35
C ALA A 96 3.30 4.29 0.65
N ASP A 97 4.17 5.13 1.21
CA ASP A 97 3.89 6.53 1.53
C ASP A 97 3.68 7.36 0.25
N SER A 98 4.46 7.13 -0.81
CA SER A 98 4.28 7.76 -2.14
C SER A 98 2.92 7.43 -2.77
N ILE A 99 2.51 6.15 -2.70
CA ILE A 99 1.18 5.73 -3.15
C ILE A 99 0.09 6.41 -2.31
N ALA A 100 0.28 6.50 -0.99
CA ALA A 100 -0.67 7.13 -0.09
C ALA A 100 -0.86 8.61 -0.42
N GLU A 101 0.24 9.35 -0.61
CA GLU A 101 0.21 10.76 -1.00
C GLU A 101 -0.57 10.95 -2.32
N ALA A 102 -0.35 10.09 -3.30
CA ALA A 102 -1.02 10.16 -4.60
C ALA A 102 -2.55 10.02 -4.53
N VAL A 103 -3.09 9.39 -3.49
CA VAL A 103 -4.54 9.25 -3.24
C VAL A 103 -5.05 10.09 -2.07
N GLY A 104 -4.21 10.96 -1.48
CA GLY A 104 -4.54 11.72 -0.27
C GLY A 104 -4.82 10.84 0.95
N GLY A 105 -4.25 9.63 0.98
CA GLY A 105 -4.37 8.67 2.07
C GLY A 105 -3.18 8.72 3.04
N VAL A 106 -3.17 7.78 3.98
CA VAL A 106 -2.08 7.61 4.94
C VAL A 106 -1.75 6.13 5.14
N VAL A 107 -0.46 5.85 5.33
CA VAL A 107 -0.01 4.51 5.74
C VAL A 107 0.12 4.45 7.26
N ARG A 108 -0.38 3.35 7.84
CA ARG A 108 -0.24 3.01 9.26
C ARG A 108 0.21 1.58 9.45
N GLU A 109 0.81 1.34 10.60
CA GLU A 109 1.09 -0.01 11.06
C GLU A 109 -0.16 -0.60 11.71
N ARG A 110 -0.33 -1.92 11.59
CA ARG A 110 -1.35 -2.62 12.37
C ARG A 110 -1.00 -2.58 13.86
N ALA A 111 -2.03 -2.43 14.70
CA ALA A 111 -1.90 -2.42 16.16
C ALA A 111 -1.76 -3.83 16.75
#